data_AF-F4CJH9-F1
#
_entry.id   AF-F4CJH9-F1
#
_cell.length_a   1.000
_cell.length_b   1.000
_cell.length_c   1.000
_cell.angle_alpha   90.00
_cell.angle_beta   90.00
_cell.angle_gamma   90.00
#
_symmetry.space_group_name_H-M   'P 1'
#
loop_
_entity.id
_entity.type
_entity.pdbx_description
1 polymer ?
#
loop_
_entity_poly.entity_id
_entity_poly.type
_entity_poly.pdbx_seq_one_letter_code
_entity_poly.pdbx_strand_id
1 'polypeptide(L)'
;MDAFYASVEQLTRPTLADRPVLVGGAGPRGVVAGASYQARVFGARSAMPMSQARRACPHATVLPPRFPLYKAVSAVVMEVLGEAAPVLEPVSLDEAFLEPPSLAGATAAEVTAFGAALRAEVRARSGLPASVGAGSGKQLAKIASELAKPDGLRVVAPDDERSVLDPLPVRALWGVGPVSEAALRRLGVTTIGQLAAMDGREVAGVLGSAVGTELHRLARGIDDRPVAPRGAAKQVSAETTFDTDLTTMSDVHAAVARMAEAAHRRLLASGRAARTVTVKARTADFATSSRSETTAVASTDLGTLTAVAQRLARTAVGEGGIRLIGVSLSGLDESPPPALFEAVASADGWTAVAAGPADPAAEPVPGAPETPHRAPAPEAPWRAGDDVAHPAHGHGWVQGAGHGRVTVRFETRATGPGPARTLAADDPDLTRADPLESWRL
;
A
#
# COMPACT_ATOMS: atom_id res chain seq x y z
N MET A 1 -12.79 -0.93 6.30
CA MET A 1 -12.45 -2.10 7.16
C MET A 1 -11.61 -1.65 8.33
N ASP A 2 -11.66 -2.43 9.42
CA ASP A 2 -11.04 -2.02 10.68
C ASP A 2 -9.71 -2.72 10.89
N ALA A 3 -8.65 -1.95 11.14
CA ALA A 3 -7.27 -2.42 11.29
C ALA A 3 -6.86 -3.46 10.21
N PHE A 4 -7.26 -3.23 8.95
CA PHE A 4 -7.38 -4.25 7.90
C PHE A 4 -6.27 -5.31 7.86
N TYR A 5 -5.01 -4.93 7.68
CA TYR A 5 -3.92 -5.91 7.59
C TYR A 5 -3.80 -6.75 8.85
N ALA A 6 -3.85 -6.14 10.04
CA ALA A 6 -3.76 -6.87 11.29
C ALA A 6 -4.96 -7.80 11.50
N SER A 7 -6.17 -7.34 11.16
CA SER A 7 -7.39 -8.14 11.23
C SER A 7 -7.36 -9.35 10.29
N VAL A 8 -6.79 -9.20 9.08
CA VAL A 8 -6.54 -10.34 8.16
C VAL A 8 -5.56 -11.34 8.78
N GLU A 9 -4.49 -10.86 9.40
CA GLU A 9 -3.54 -11.77 10.08
C GLU A 9 -4.17 -12.48 11.28
N GLN A 10 -4.99 -11.80 12.06
CA GLN A 10 -5.70 -12.37 13.21
C GLN A 10 -6.77 -13.38 12.77
N LEU A 11 -7.45 -13.13 11.65
CA LEU A 11 -8.44 -14.04 11.09
C LEU A 11 -7.82 -15.36 10.61
N THR A 12 -6.66 -15.28 9.96
CA THR A 12 -5.99 -16.44 9.33
C THR A 12 -5.02 -17.16 10.26
N ARG A 13 -4.69 -16.55 11.41
CA ARG A 13 -3.89 -17.14 12.50
C ARG A 13 -4.71 -17.07 13.79
N PRO A 14 -5.65 -18.01 14.02
CA PRO A 14 -6.65 -17.89 15.08
C PRO A 14 -6.06 -17.73 16.50
N THR A 15 -4.84 -18.23 16.75
CA THR A 15 -4.14 -17.99 18.02
C THR A 15 -3.84 -16.50 18.29
N LEU A 16 -3.89 -15.65 17.26
CA LEU A 16 -3.66 -14.20 17.35
C LEU A 16 -4.93 -13.36 17.53
N ALA A 17 -6.13 -13.94 17.52
CA ALA A 17 -7.41 -13.21 17.50
C ALA A 17 -7.47 -12.05 18.52
N ASP A 18 -7.03 -12.29 19.75
CA ASP A 18 -7.04 -11.30 20.84
C ASP A 18 -5.63 -10.80 21.22
N ARG A 19 -4.64 -11.02 20.37
CA ARG A 19 -3.24 -10.63 20.63
C ARG A 19 -2.90 -9.32 19.92
N PRO A 20 -2.01 -8.49 20.50
CA PRO A 20 -1.45 -7.35 19.79
C PRO A 20 -0.66 -7.83 18.57
N VAL A 21 -1.12 -7.45 17.38
CA VAL A 21 -0.46 -7.71 16.10
C VAL A 21 0.00 -6.40 15.47
N LEU A 22 1.23 -6.40 14.96
CA LEU A 22 1.82 -5.36 14.12
C LEU A 22 2.23 -5.97 12.78
N VAL A 23 1.70 -5.44 11.69
CA VAL A 23 2.08 -5.82 10.32
C VAL A 23 3.04 -4.78 9.77
N GLY A 24 4.18 -5.18 9.23
CA GLY A 24 5.13 -4.26 8.60
C GLY A 24 6.52 -4.86 8.40
N GLY A 25 7.44 -4.02 7.94
CA GLY A 25 8.85 -4.43 7.85
C GLY A 25 9.43 -4.62 9.26
N ALA A 26 10.08 -5.77 9.49
CA ALA A 26 10.78 -6.06 10.76
C ALA A 26 12.23 -5.51 10.78
N GLY A 27 12.73 -5.04 9.63
CA GLY A 27 14.07 -4.46 9.50
C GLY A 27 14.25 -3.14 10.27
N PRO A 28 15.50 -2.65 10.40
CA PRO A 28 15.84 -1.48 11.22
C PRO A 28 15.10 -0.20 10.80
N ARG A 29 14.67 -0.12 9.53
CA ARG A 29 13.97 1.03 8.94
C ARG A 29 12.51 0.73 8.63
N GLY A 30 12.00 -0.40 9.12
CA GLY A 30 10.61 -0.80 8.95
C GLY A 30 9.63 0.15 9.63
N VAL A 31 8.44 0.25 9.03
CA VAL A 31 7.30 0.99 9.57
C VAL A 31 6.12 0.05 9.74
N VAL A 32 5.25 0.37 10.69
CA VAL A 32 3.99 -0.36 10.89
C VAL A 32 3.05 -0.03 9.74
N ALA A 33 2.75 -1.02 8.90
CA ALA A 33 1.73 -0.92 7.85
C ALA A 33 0.32 -1.03 8.44
N GLY A 34 0.12 -1.91 9.42
CA GLY A 34 -1.16 -2.08 10.12
C GLY A 34 -0.95 -2.45 11.58
N ALA A 35 -1.64 -1.76 12.48
CA ALA A 35 -1.69 -2.09 13.90
C ALA A 35 -3.10 -2.53 14.31
N SER A 36 -3.20 -3.70 14.94
CA SER A 36 -4.42 -4.20 15.60
C SER A 36 -4.92 -3.23 16.68
N TYR A 37 -6.20 -3.29 17.03
CA TYR A 37 -6.74 -2.47 18.12
C TYR A 37 -6.07 -2.79 19.45
N GLN A 38 -5.77 -4.07 19.72
CA GLN A 38 -5.04 -4.51 20.89
C GLN A 38 -3.65 -3.85 20.98
N ALA A 39 -2.94 -3.70 19.86
CA ALA A 39 -1.65 -2.98 19.85
C ALA A 39 -1.81 -1.46 20.02
N ARG A 40 -2.89 -0.88 19.53
CA ARG A 40 -3.18 0.57 19.66
C ARG A 40 -3.41 1.01 21.09
N VAL A 41 -3.94 0.13 21.95
CA VAL A 41 -4.07 0.39 23.40
C VAL A 41 -2.72 0.73 24.03
N PHE A 42 -1.64 0.09 23.56
CA PHE A 42 -0.27 0.35 24.02
C PHE A 42 0.42 1.50 23.29
N GLY A 43 -0.32 2.27 22.47
CA GLY A 43 0.20 3.43 21.75
C GLY A 43 0.87 3.13 20.40
N ALA A 44 0.94 1.87 19.97
CA ALA A 44 1.43 1.54 18.63
C ALA A 44 0.42 1.98 17.55
N ARG A 45 0.90 2.59 16.45
CA ARG A 45 0.05 3.13 15.38
C ARG A 45 0.62 2.82 14.01
N SER A 46 -0.23 2.80 12.98
CA SER A 46 0.23 2.76 11.59
C SER A 46 1.14 3.96 11.29
N ALA A 47 2.07 3.77 10.35
CA ALA A 47 3.15 4.70 9.99
C ALA A 47 4.17 5.01 11.11
N MET A 48 4.02 4.45 12.31
CA MET A 48 5.05 4.52 13.35
C MET A 48 6.28 3.68 12.94
N PRO A 49 7.52 4.13 13.25
CA PRO A 49 8.69 3.28 13.11
C PRO A 49 8.52 1.98 13.91
N MET A 50 8.83 0.83 13.30
CA MET A 50 8.60 -0.48 13.92
C MET A 50 9.34 -0.62 15.26
N SER A 51 10.53 -0.04 15.38
CA SER A 51 11.31 -0.01 16.63
C SER A 51 10.59 0.73 17.77
N GLN A 52 9.92 1.84 17.45
CA GLN A 52 9.14 2.59 18.43
C GLN A 52 7.86 1.82 18.81
N ALA A 53 7.17 1.24 17.82
CA ALA A 53 5.98 0.45 18.05
C ALA A 53 6.25 -0.78 18.92
N ARG A 54 7.36 -1.48 18.69
CA ARG A 54 7.80 -2.62 19.52
C ARG A 54 8.21 -2.20 20.93
N ARG A 55 8.79 -1.00 21.10
CA ARG A 55 9.08 -0.47 22.44
C ARG A 55 7.79 -0.11 23.19
N ALA A 56 6.81 0.44 22.49
CA ALA A 56 5.50 0.77 23.06
C ALA A 56 4.69 -0.49 23.39
N CYS A 57 4.76 -1.53 22.55
CA CYS A 57 4.08 -2.81 22.72
C CYS A 57 5.07 -4.00 22.59
N PRO A 58 5.87 -4.31 23.64
CA PRO A 58 6.90 -5.36 23.58
C PRO A 58 6.36 -6.76 23.32
N HIS A 59 5.11 -7.02 23.66
CA HIS A 59 4.44 -8.31 23.52
C HIS A 59 3.74 -8.49 22.16
N ALA A 60 3.84 -7.52 21.25
CA ALA A 60 3.20 -7.62 19.95
C ALA A 60 3.87 -8.66 19.06
N THR A 61 3.06 -9.49 18.41
CA THR A 61 3.50 -10.32 17.30
C THR A 61 3.72 -9.44 16.08
N VAL A 62 4.96 -9.41 15.58
CA VAL A 62 5.31 -8.66 14.36
C VAL A 62 5.29 -9.61 13.17
N LEU A 63 4.51 -9.28 12.15
CA LEU A 63 4.33 -10.10 10.96
C LEU A 63 4.72 -9.33 9.68
N PRO A 64 5.38 -9.99 8.72
CA PRO A 64 5.64 -9.41 7.41
C PRO A 64 4.33 -9.27 6.62
N PRO A 65 4.21 -8.25 5.74
CA PRO A 65 3.01 -8.07 4.94
C PRO A 65 2.78 -9.20 3.92
N ARG A 66 1.55 -9.73 3.85
CA ARG A 66 1.11 -10.74 2.88
C ARG A 66 0.16 -10.13 1.83
N PHE A 67 0.70 -9.25 0.97
CA PHE A 67 -0.10 -8.49 -0.01
C PHE A 67 -0.98 -9.33 -0.96
N PRO A 68 -0.55 -10.51 -1.46
CA PRO A 68 -1.45 -11.36 -2.26
C PRO A 68 -2.74 -11.72 -1.50
N LEU A 69 -2.61 -12.11 -0.24
CA LEU A 69 -3.74 -12.38 0.64
C LEU A 69 -4.59 -11.12 0.87
N TYR A 70 -3.97 -9.98 1.18
CA TYR A 70 -4.73 -8.75 1.42
C TYR A 70 -5.55 -8.31 0.21
N LYS A 71 -5.01 -8.49 -1.01
CA LYS A 71 -5.73 -8.19 -2.25
C LYS A 71 -6.91 -9.14 -2.47
N ALA A 72 -6.74 -10.43 -2.19
CA ALA A 72 -7.83 -11.39 -2.32
C ALA A 72 -8.97 -11.10 -1.34
N VAL A 73 -8.65 -10.80 -0.08
CA VAL A 73 -9.66 -10.43 0.92
C VAL A 73 -10.33 -9.10 0.56
N SER A 74 -9.54 -8.11 0.12
CA SER A 74 -10.04 -6.81 -0.36
C SER A 74 -11.01 -6.97 -1.54
N ALA A 75 -10.69 -7.85 -2.51
CA ALA A 75 -11.56 -8.10 -3.65
C ALA A 75 -12.94 -8.58 -3.22
N VAL A 76 -13.03 -9.51 -2.27
CA VAL A 76 -14.32 -9.96 -1.71
C VAL A 76 -15.07 -8.83 -1.02
N VAL A 77 -14.38 -7.98 -0.24
CA VAL A 77 -15.03 -6.81 0.38
C VAL A 77 -15.56 -5.85 -0.69
N MET A 78 -14.75 -5.52 -1.70
CA MET A 78 -15.14 -4.59 -2.76
C MET A 78 -16.29 -5.14 -3.62
N GLU A 79 -16.36 -6.46 -3.80
CA GLU A 79 -17.48 -7.14 -4.45
C GLU A 79 -18.79 -6.92 -3.68
N VAL A 80 -18.80 -7.15 -2.36
CA VAL A 80 -19.98 -6.85 -1.51
C VAL A 80 -20.40 -5.38 -1.62
N LEU A 81 -19.44 -4.47 -1.57
CA LEU A 81 -19.75 -3.04 -1.69
C LEU A 81 -20.28 -2.67 -3.08
N GLY A 82 -19.77 -3.31 -4.14
CA GLY A 82 -20.22 -3.12 -5.51
C GLY A 82 -21.60 -3.72 -5.81
N GLU A 83 -22.03 -4.74 -5.08
CA GLU A 83 -23.40 -5.26 -5.12
C GLU A 83 -24.40 -4.28 -4.46
N ALA A 84 -23.93 -3.51 -3.47
CA ALA A 84 -24.78 -2.61 -2.68
C ALA A 84 -25.07 -1.26 -3.37
N ALA A 85 -24.29 -0.86 -4.37
CA ALA A 85 -24.49 0.38 -5.12
C ALA A 85 -23.93 0.28 -6.55
N PRO A 86 -24.57 0.92 -7.55
CA PRO A 86 -24.12 0.88 -8.94
C PRO A 86 -22.78 1.59 -9.16
N VAL A 87 -22.43 2.56 -8.31
CA VAL A 87 -21.17 3.29 -8.38
C VAL A 87 -20.41 3.12 -7.07
N LEU A 88 -19.18 2.66 -7.20
CA LEU A 88 -18.24 2.46 -6.11
C LEU A 88 -16.95 3.24 -6.41
N GLU A 89 -16.44 3.96 -5.41
CA GLU A 89 -15.18 4.68 -5.50
C GLU A 89 -14.16 4.11 -4.49
N PRO A 90 -13.30 3.17 -4.90
CA PRO A 90 -12.24 2.66 -4.06
C PRO A 90 -11.19 3.72 -3.73
N VAL A 91 -11.01 3.99 -2.43
CA VAL A 91 -9.99 4.92 -1.91
C VAL A 91 -8.68 4.16 -1.67
N SER A 92 -8.76 2.99 -1.05
CA SER A 92 -7.65 2.08 -0.71
C SER A 92 -8.10 0.62 -0.85
N LEU A 93 -7.26 -0.34 -0.42
CA LEU A 93 -7.63 -1.76 -0.36
C LEU A 93 -8.80 -2.03 0.59
N ASP A 94 -9.05 -1.15 1.56
CA ASP A 94 -9.92 -1.41 2.69
C ASP A 94 -10.98 -0.32 2.90
N GLU A 95 -11.12 0.60 1.95
CA GLU A 95 -12.03 1.74 2.02
C GLU A 95 -12.56 2.10 0.64
N ALA A 96 -13.86 2.39 0.55
CA ALA A 96 -14.52 2.90 -0.63
C ALA A 96 -15.69 3.81 -0.25
N PHE A 97 -16.06 4.73 -1.14
CA PHE A 97 -17.33 5.44 -1.08
C PHE A 97 -18.35 4.75 -1.98
N LEU A 98 -19.62 4.77 -1.56
CA LEU A 98 -20.76 4.30 -2.32
C LEU A 98 -21.92 5.27 -2.12
N GLU A 99 -22.77 5.37 -3.14
CA GLU A 99 -23.98 6.20 -3.13
C GLU A 99 -25.15 5.38 -3.68
N PRO A 100 -25.83 4.58 -2.84
CA PRO A 100 -26.95 3.74 -3.28
C PRO A 100 -28.16 4.62 -3.66
N PRO A 101 -28.69 4.53 -4.90
CA PRO A 101 -29.85 5.32 -5.31
C PRO A 101 -31.11 5.05 -4.48
N SER A 102 -31.22 3.85 -3.91
CA SER A 102 -32.32 3.44 -3.03
C SER A 102 -32.38 4.22 -1.72
N LEU A 103 -31.30 4.92 -1.33
CA LEU A 103 -31.24 5.75 -0.13
C LEU A 103 -31.52 7.22 -0.41
N ALA A 104 -31.84 7.61 -1.65
CA ALA A 104 -32.21 8.97 -1.97
C ALA A 104 -33.51 9.37 -1.23
N GLY A 105 -33.42 10.38 -0.36
CA GLY A 105 -34.54 10.82 0.49
C GLY A 105 -34.84 9.91 1.68
N ALA A 106 -33.99 8.91 1.95
CA ALA A 106 -34.16 8.01 3.08
C ALA A 106 -33.93 8.73 4.42
N THR A 107 -34.65 8.28 5.44
CA THR A 107 -34.47 8.70 6.83
C THR A 107 -33.16 8.16 7.40
N ALA A 108 -32.65 8.79 8.47
CA ALA A 108 -31.46 8.29 9.16
C ALA A 108 -31.63 6.84 9.68
N ALA A 109 -32.85 6.43 10.02
CA ALA A 109 -33.17 5.07 10.45
C ALA A 109 -33.02 4.04 9.32
N GLU A 110 -33.50 4.37 8.11
CA GLU A 110 -33.36 3.51 6.93
C GLU A 110 -31.89 3.38 6.50
N VAL A 111 -31.13 4.48 6.52
CA VAL A 111 -29.68 4.46 6.27
C VAL A 111 -28.96 3.62 7.33
N THR A 112 -29.39 3.68 8.58
CA THR A 112 -28.85 2.84 9.67
C THR A 112 -29.12 1.36 9.41
N ALA A 113 -30.34 1.00 9.01
CA ALA A 113 -30.69 -0.37 8.67
C ALA A 113 -29.86 -0.90 7.49
N PHE A 114 -29.70 -0.10 6.43
CA PHE A 114 -28.85 -0.43 5.29
C PHE A 114 -27.39 -0.65 5.72
N GLY A 115 -26.82 0.28 6.49
CA GLY A 115 -25.45 0.16 6.97
C GLY A 115 -25.22 -1.08 7.84
N ALA A 116 -26.21 -1.46 8.67
CA ALA A 116 -26.15 -2.67 9.47
C ALA A 116 -26.17 -3.95 8.61
N ALA A 117 -27.05 -4.00 7.60
CA ALA A 117 -27.11 -5.11 6.65
C ALA A 117 -25.81 -5.25 5.85
N LEU A 118 -25.27 -4.14 5.35
CA LEU A 118 -24.00 -4.11 4.60
C LEU A 118 -22.84 -4.64 5.45
N ARG A 119 -22.75 -4.22 6.71
CA ARG A 119 -21.73 -4.72 7.65
C ARG A 119 -21.86 -6.20 7.90
N ALA A 120 -23.09 -6.70 8.08
CA ALA A 120 -23.35 -8.12 8.28
C ALA A 120 -22.91 -8.95 7.07
N GLU A 121 -23.18 -8.48 5.85
CA GLU A 121 -22.79 -9.16 4.62
C GLU A 121 -21.26 -9.19 4.43
N VAL A 122 -20.59 -8.05 4.67
CA VAL A 122 -19.12 -7.98 4.68
C VAL A 122 -18.53 -8.96 5.69
N ARG A 123 -19.09 -9.03 6.90
CA ARG A 123 -18.66 -9.95 7.96
C ARG A 123 -18.86 -11.41 7.52
N ALA A 124 -20.00 -11.75 6.94
CA ALA A 124 -20.34 -13.09 6.49
C ALA A 124 -19.36 -13.60 5.42
N ARG A 125 -19.11 -12.81 4.37
CA ARG A 125 -18.25 -13.22 3.24
C ARG A 125 -16.76 -13.14 3.54
N SER A 126 -16.31 -12.05 4.16
CA SER A 126 -14.87 -11.83 4.39
C SER A 126 -14.36 -12.40 5.71
N GLY A 127 -15.23 -12.57 6.71
CA GLY A 127 -14.84 -12.89 8.09
C GLY A 127 -14.30 -11.69 8.88
N LEU A 128 -14.30 -10.48 8.31
CA LEU A 128 -13.71 -9.28 8.94
C LEU A 128 -14.78 -8.27 9.38
N PRO A 129 -14.54 -7.52 10.47
CA PRO A 129 -15.37 -6.40 10.86
C PRO A 129 -15.18 -5.19 9.93
N ALA A 130 -16.22 -4.39 9.81
CA ALA A 130 -16.20 -3.15 9.05
C ALA A 130 -16.96 -2.06 9.80
N SER A 131 -16.34 -0.89 9.89
CA SER A 131 -17.03 0.33 10.29
C SER A 131 -17.60 1.06 9.08
N VAL A 132 -18.82 1.59 9.21
CA VAL A 132 -19.53 2.33 8.16
C VAL A 132 -19.92 3.71 8.69
N GLY A 133 -19.72 4.72 7.84
CA GLY A 133 -20.15 6.10 8.10
C GLY A 133 -21.05 6.60 6.99
N ALA A 134 -22.09 7.34 7.34
CA ALA A 134 -22.99 7.98 6.39
C ALA A 134 -23.24 9.44 6.79
N GLY A 135 -23.34 10.31 5.80
CA GLY A 135 -23.61 11.75 5.95
C GLY A 135 -23.68 12.40 4.57
N SER A 136 -23.94 13.71 4.51
CA SER A 136 -23.91 14.45 3.25
C SER A 136 -22.48 14.54 2.69
N GLY A 137 -22.32 14.08 1.46
CA GLY A 137 -21.03 14.07 0.78
C GLY A 137 -19.96 13.15 1.40
N LYS A 138 -18.83 13.07 0.70
CA LYS A 138 -17.74 12.15 1.04
C LYS A 138 -17.05 12.53 2.35
N GLN A 139 -16.87 13.82 2.59
CA GLN A 139 -16.13 14.33 3.74
C GLN A 139 -16.79 13.94 5.06
N LEU A 140 -18.10 14.15 5.17
CA LEU A 140 -18.83 13.82 6.38
C LEU A 140 -18.97 12.31 6.54
N ALA A 141 -19.27 11.58 5.45
CA ALA A 141 -19.31 10.11 5.48
C ALA A 141 -17.98 9.50 5.95
N LYS A 142 -16.84 10.05 5.49
CA LYS A 142 -15.50 9.61 5.92
C LYS A 142 -15.21 9.94 7.39
N ILE A 143 -15.61 11.12 7.87
CA ILE A 143 -15.45 11.47 9.28
C ILE A 143 -16.34 10.56 10.15
N ALA A 144 -17.59 10.36 9.75
CA ALA A 144 -18.52 9.48 10.44
C ALA A 144 -17.99 8.04 10.51
N SER A 145 -17.35 7.53 9.45
CA SER A 145 -16.80 6.18 9.44
C SER A 145 -15.61 6.03 10.38
N GLU A 146 -14.79 7.08 10.57
CA GLU A 146 -13.72 7.09 11.56
C GLU A 146 -14.27 7.16 12.98
N LEU A 147 -15.30 7.98 13.23
CA LEU A 147 -15.99 8.07 14.52
C LEU A 147 -16.73 6.79 14.89
N ALA A 148 -17.12 5.99 13.90
CA ALA A 148 -17.78 4.70 14.09
C ALA A 148 -16.82 3.57 14.52
N LYS A 149 -15.50 3.75 14.37
CA LYS A 149 -14.53 2.68 14.65
C LYS A 149 -14.35 2.41 16.16
N PRO A 150 -14.11 1.15 16.55
CA PRO A 150 -14.14 -0.09 15.76
C PRO A 150 -15.54 -0.71 15.63
N ASP A 151 -15.72 -1.49 14.56
CA ASP A 151 -16.88 -2.33 14.26
C ASP A 151 -18.22 -1.64 14.55
N GLY A 152 -18.36 -0.41 14.07
CA GLY A 152 -19.53 0.42 14.34
C GLY A 152 -20.17 1.00 13.10
N LEU A 153 -21.29 1.68 13.33
CA LEU A 153 -22.04 2.40 12.31
C LEU A 153 -22.40 3.78 12.85
N ARG A 154 -22.10 4.82 12.09
CA ARG A 154 -22.51 6.20 12.42
C ARG A 154 -23.18 6.85 11.22
N VAL A 155 -24.45 7.19 11.39
CA VAL A 155 -25.19 8.04 10.46
C VAL A 155 -25.24 9.45 11.06
N VAL A 156 -24.88 10.46 10.27
CA VAL A 156 -25.01 11.88 10.61
C VAL A 156 -26.13 12.46 9.76
N ALA A 157 -27.22 12.88 10.40
CA ALA A 157 -28.34 13.50 9.70
C ALA A 157 -28.00 14.94 9.27
N PRO A 158 -28.65 15.48 8.21
CA PRO A 158 -28.39 16.84 7.73
C PRO A 158 -28.49 17.93 8.80
N ASP A 159 -29.42 17.81 9.74
CA ASP A 159 -29.61 18.79 10.81
C ASP A 159 -28.53 18.71 11.90
N ASP A 160 -27.82 17.58 11.98
CA ASP A 160 -26.80 17.33 13.01
C ASP A 160 -25.38 17.67 12.53
N GLU A 161 -25.17 17.94 11.24
CA GLU A 161 -23.83 17.99 10.62
C GLU A 161 -22.90 18.98 11.30
N ARG A 162 -23.37 20.20 11.56
CA ARG A 162 -22.59 21.24 12.23
C ARG A 162 -22.25 20.85 13.66
N SER A 163 -23.20 20.27 14.39
CA SER A 163 -22.99 19.82 15.77
C SER A 163 -21.93 18.72 15.85
N VAL A 164 -21.83 17.89 14.81
CA VAL A 164 -20.82 16.82 14.70
C VAL A 164 -19.48 17.38 14.23
N LEU A 165 -19.46 18.23 13.21
CA LEU A 165 -18.23 18.74 12.59
C LEU A 165 -17.51 19.76 13.47
N ASP A 166 -18.23 20.76 13.98
CA ASP A 166 -17.64 21.95 14.58
C ASP A 166 -16.71 21.70 15.76
N PRO A 167 -17.01 20.80 16.71
CA PRO A 167 -16.13 20.52 17.84
C PRO A 167 -14.92 19.66 17.48
N LEU A 168 -14.89 19.04 16.29
CA LEU A 168 -13.80 18.14 15.93
C LEU A 168 -12.49 18.92 15.72
N PRO A 169 -11.34 18.33 16.08
CA PRO A 169 -10.05 18.89 15.74
C PRO A 169 -9.94 19.12 14.23
N VAL A 170 -9.32 20.22 13.81
CA VAL A 170 -9.16 20.53 12.38
C VAL A 170 -8.42 19.44 11.60
N ARG A 171 -7.60 18.65 12.31
CA ARG A 171 -6.88 17.48 11.78
C ARG A 171 -7.80 16.32 11.34
N ALA A 172 -9.05 16.29 11.82
CA ALA A 172 -10.05 15.31 11.40
C ALA A 172 -10.58 15.56 9.98
N LEU A 173 -10.42 16.78 9.45
CA LEU A 173 -10.81 17.11 8.09
C LEU A 173 -9.90 16.39 7.07
N TRP A 174 -10.51 15.67 6.13
CA TRP A 174 -9.75 14.89 5.16
C TRP A 174 -9.07 15.83 4.15
N GLY A 175 -7.75 15.82 4.14
CA GLY A 175 -6.91 16.75 3.38
C GLY A 175 -6.10 17.70 4.26
N VAL A 176 -6.42 17.83 5.56
CA VAL A 176 -5.58 18.55 6.52
C VAL A 176 -4.50 17.61 7.06
N GLY A 177 -3.27 17.76 6.57
CA GLY A 177 -2.09 17.08 7.09
C GLY A 177 -1.41 17.82 8.26
N PRO A 178 -0.35 17.26 8.86
CA PRO A 178 0.36 17.89 9.99
C PRO A 178 0.90 19.29 9.69
N VAL A 179 1.29 19.57 8.45
CA VAL A 179 1.79 20.89 8.01
C VAL A 179 0.66 21.92 8.03
N SER A 180 -0.47 21.62 7.39
CA SER A 180 -1.65 22.49 7.37
C SER A 180 -2.21 22.70 8.77
N GLU A 181 -2.28 21.64 9.59
CA GLU A 181 -2.69 21.73 10.98
C GLU A 181 -1.78 22.66 11.79
N ALA A 182 -0.45 22.53 11.65
CA ALA A 182 0.48 23.40 12.36
C ALA A 182 0.35 24.87 11.90
N ALA A 183 0.08 25.12 10.62
CA ALA A 183 -0.16 26.46 10.10
C ALA A 183 -1.42 27.10 10.69
N LEU A 184 -2.53 26.36 10.74
CA LEU A 184 -3.79 26.81 11.34
C LEU A 184 -3.65 27.03 12.85
N ARG A 185 -2.94 26.14 13.55
CA ARG A 185 -2.72 26.25 14.99
C ARG A 185 -1.96 27.51 15.38
N ARG A 186 -1.02 27.98 14.55
CA ARG A 186 -0.31 29.27 14.78
C ARG A 186 -1.26 30.47 14.78
N LEU A 187 -2.44 30.34 14.19
CA LEU A 187 -3.49 31.35 14.17
C LEU A 187 -4.59 31.10 15.21
N GLY A 188 -4.39 30.15 16.13
CA GLY A 188 -5.38 29.76 17.14
C GLY A 188 -6.51 28.86 16.61
N VAL A 189 -6.43 28.43 15.34
CA VAL A 189 -7.45 27.57 14.72
C VAL A 189 -7.12 26.11 14.99
N THR A 190 -7.91 25.49 15.84
CA THR A 190 -7.72 24.12 16.33
C THR A 190 -8.89 23.19 16.01
N THR A 191 -10.07 23.74 15.72
CA THR A 191 -11.29 22.99 15.41
C THR A 191 -11.78 23.25 13.99
N ILE A 192 -12.61 22.34 13.47
CA ILE A 192 -13.26 22.51 12.17
C ILE A 192 -14.21 23.72 12.19
N GLY A 193 -14.95 23.92 13.28
CA GLY A 193 -15.85 25.07 13.42
C GLY A 193 -15.11 26.41 13.34
N GLN A 194 -13.93 26.50 13.96
CA GLN A 194 -13.07 27.68 13.85
C GLN A 194 -12.61 27.93 12.42
N LEU A 195 -12.17 26.89 11.69
CA LEU A 195 -11.77 27.01 10.28
C LEU A 195 -12.96 27.45 9.41
N ALA A 196 -14.14 26.89 9.64
CA ALA A 196 -15.37 27.23 8.91
C ALA A 196 -15.76 28.72 9.07
N ALA A 197 -15.46 29.30 10.24
CA ALA A 197 -15.75 30.69 10.57
C ALA A 197 -14.73 31.71 10.01
N MET A 198 -13.55 31.27 9.56
CA MET A 198 -12.53 32.16 8.98
C MET A 198 -13.01 32.83 7.67
N ASP A 199 -12.41 33.98 7.34
CA ASP A 199 -12.56 34.57 6.00
C ASP A 199 -11.84 33.74 4.94
N GLY A 200 -12.43 33.60 3.75
CA GLY A 200 -11.88 32.76 2.68
C GLY A 200 -10.51 33.23 2.18
N ARG A 201 -10.23 34.54 2.22
CA ARG A 201 -8.94 35.10 1.81
C ARG A 201 -7.86 34.77 2.84
N GLU A 202 -8.19 34.77 4.12
CA GLU A 202 -7.27 34.34 5.19
C GLU A 202 -6.93 32.86 5.04
N VAL A 203 -7.93 32.00 4.80
CA VAL A 203 -7.69 30.57 4.57
C VAL A 203 -6.79 30.35 3.35
N ALA A 204 -7.06 31.04 2.23
CA ALA A 204 -6.24 30.98 1.03
C ALA A 204 -4.80 31.48 1.27
N GLY A 205 -4.62 32.52 2.09
CA GLY A 205 -3.30 33.05 2.46
C GLY A 205 -2.46 32.07 3.28
N VAL A 206 -3.12 31.22 4.09
CA VAL A 206 -2.45 30.28 5.01
C VAL A 206 -2.22 28.91 4.38
N LEU A 207 -3.22 28.40 3.65
CA LEU A 207 -3.23 27.05 3.09
C LEU A 207 -2.95 27.01 1.59
N GLY A 208 -2.81 28.18 0.95
CA GLY A 208 -2.76 28.32 -0.50
C GLY A 208 -4.16 28.33 -1.13
N SER A 209 -4.30 29.04 -2.25
CA SER A 209 -5.61 29.30 -2.87
C SER A 209 -6.36 28.02 -3.27
N ALA A 210 -5.71 27.10 -3.98
CA ALA A 210 -6.37 25.89 -4.49
C ALA A 210 -6.85 24.96 -3.36
N VAL A 211 -5.95 24.57 -2.47
CA VAL A 211 -6.26 23.62 -1.38
C VAL A 211 -7.07 24.28 -0.27
N GLY A 212 -6.75 25.53 0.08
CA GLY A 212 -7.43 26.28 1.13
C GLY A 212 -8.91 26.51 0.83
N THR A 213 -9.25 26.88 -0.41
CA THR A 213 -10.65 27.10 -0.81
C THR A 213 -11.48 25.82 -0.63
N GLU A 214 -10.96 24.68 -1.07
CA GLU A 214 -11.66 23.40 -0.95
C GLU A 214 -11.80 22.98 0.52
N LEU A 215 -10.72 23.00 1.30
CA LEU A 215 -10.77 22.67 2.72
C LEU A 215 -11.74 23.57 3.49
N HIS A 216 -11.89 24.83 3.07
CA HIS A 216 -12.84 25.75 3.69
C HIS A 216 -14.29 25.38 3.40
N ARG A 217 -14.60 24.96 2.17
CA ARG A 217 -15.93 24.42 1.82
C ARG A 217 -16.23 23.16 2.63
N LEU A 218 -15.27 22.24 2.70
CA LEU A 218 -15.39 21.00 3.45
C LEU A 218 -15.59 21.25 4.95
N ALA A 219 -14.89 22.23 5.53
CA ALA A 219 -15.10 22.63 6.93
C ALA A 219 -16.50 23.23 7.18
N ARG A 220 -17.14 23.75 6.14
CA ARG A 220 -18.53 24.24 6.17
C ARG A 220 -19.58 23.14 5.94
N GLY A 221 -19.15 21.90 5.71
CA GLY A 221 -20.05 20.79 5.35
C GLY A 221 -20.44 20.77 3.87
N ILE A 222 -19.80 21.60 3.03
CA ILE A 222 -20.12 21.69 1.61
C ILE A 222 -19.18 20.76 0.84
N ASP A 223 -19.71 19.62 0.38
CA ASP A 223 -18.99 18.62 -0.41
C ASP A 223 -19.85 18.09 -1.56
N ASP A 224 -19.77 18.76 -2.71
CA ASP A 224 -20.53 18.42 -3.92
C ASP A 224 -19.83 17.38 -4.82
N ARG A 225 -18.75 16.74 -4.33
CA ARG A 225 -17.98 15.79 -5.13
C ARG A 225 -18.77 14.49 -5.29
N PRO A 226 -19.11 14.08 -6.52
CA PRO A 226 -19.89 12.85 -6.74
C PRO A 226 -19.04 11.62 -6.40
N VAL A 227 -19.67 10.54 -5.92
CA VAL A 227 -19.01 9.23 -5.90
C VAL A 227 -18.80 8.82 -7.35
N ALA A 228 -17.55 8.54 -7.73
CA ALA A 228 -17.18 8.25 -9.11
C ALA A 228 -16.17 7.10 -9.17
N PRO A 229 -16.22 6.24 -10.18
CA PRO A 229 -15.23 5.18 -10.34
C PRO A 229 -13.82 5.76 -10.37
N ARG A 230 -12.86 5.02 -9.80
CA ARG A 230 -11.47 5.45 -9.78
C ARG A 230 -10.95 5.58 -11.22
N GLY A 231 -10.49 6.78 -11.57
CA GLY A 231 -9.88 7.03 -12.88
C GLY A 231 -8.61 6.22 -13.12
N ALA A 232 -8.23 6.06 -14.39
CA ALA A 232 -7.03 5.35 -14.79
C ALA A 232 -5.78 5.92 -14.11
N ALA A 233 -4.85 5.04 -13.74
CA ALA A 233 -3.61 5.45 -13.09
C ALA A 233 -2.79 6.35 -14.02
N LYS A 234 -2.41 7.54 -13.55
CA LYS A 234 -1.61 8.51 -14.32
C LYS A 234 -0.13 8.17 -14.40
N GLN A 235 0.34 7.31 -13.49
CA GLN A 235 1.73 6.85 -13.41
C GLN A 235 1.80 5.47 -12.76
N VAL A 236 2.89 4.75 -13.03
CA VAL A 236 3.30 3.54 -12.32
C VAL A 236 4.70 3.76 -11.77
N SER A 237 4.97 3.30 -10.55
CA SER A 237 6.27 3.54 -9.90
C SER A 237 6.64 2.40 -8.98
N ALA A 238 7.92 2.25 -8.67
CA ALA A 238 8.43 1.37 -7.63
C ALA A 238 9.56 2.06 -6.88
N GLU A 239 9.61 1.88 -5.56
CA GLU A 239 10.65 2.44 -4.71
C GLU A 239 10.95 1.54 -3.53
N THR A 240 12.15 1.69 -2.98
CA THR A 240 12.56 0.95 -1.79
C THR A 240 13.45 1.78 -0.89
N THR A 241 13.24 1.64 0.43
CA THR A 241 14.17 2.14 1.45
C THR A 241 15.11 1.00 1.81
N PHE A 242 16.41 1.21 1.67
CA PHE A 242 17.43 0.21 1.98
C PHE A 242 17.70 0.15 3.48
N ASP A 243 18.08 -1.02 4.00
CA ASP A 243 18.46 -1.19 5.41
C ASP A 243 19.75 -0.41 5.76
N THR A 244 20.69 -0.40 4.82
CA THR A 244 21.93 0.38 4.85
C THR A 244 21.95 1.34 3.67
N ASP A 245 22.46 2.55 3.90
CA ASP A 245 22.54 3.54 2.83
C ASP A 245 23.52 3.10 1.74
N LEU A 246 23.15 3.31 0.48
CA LEU A 246 24.02 3.07 -0.66
C LEU A 246 25.05 4.19 -0.74
N THR A 247 26.32 3.83 -0.88
CA THR A 247 27.44 4.79 -0.89
C THR A 247 28.17 4.82 -2.23
N THR A 248 27.90 3.87 -3.12
CA THR A 248 28.54 3.79 -4.44
C THR A 248 27.52 3.97 -5.57
N MET A 249 27.96 4.57 -6.68
CA MET A 249 27.09 4.74 -7.84
C MET A 249 26.75 3.39 -8.52
N SER A 250 27.61 2.38 -8.40
CA SER A 250 27.33 1.02 -8.85
C SER A 250 26.13 0.43 -8.10
N ASP A 251 26.08 0.57 -6.78
CA ASP A 251 24.94 0.09 -5.98
C ASP A 251 23.67 0.85 -6.33
N VAL A 252 23.77 2.17 -6.53
CA VAL A 252 22.66 3.02 -6.99
C VAL A 252 22.14 2.54 -8.35
N HIS A 253 23.01 2.33 -9.34
CA HIS A 253 22.59 1.85 -10.66
C HIS A 253 21.91 0.48 -10.60
N ALA A 254 22.43 -0.43 -9.78
CA ALA A 254 21.80 -1.74 -9.55
C ALA A 254 20.43 -1.60 -8.89
N ALA A 255 20.29 -0.71 -7.90
CA ALA A 255 19.02 -0.39 -7.26
C ALA A 255 18.00 0.22 -8.24
N VAL A 256 18.44 1.17 -9.06
CA VAL A 256 17.61 1.80 -10.11
C VAL A 256 17.12 0.76 -11.10
N ALA A 257 17.99 -0.15 -11.57
CA ALA A 257 17.59 -1.22 -12.49
C ALA A 257 16.48 -2.09 -11.88
N ARG A 258 16.62 -2.52 -10.61
CA ARG A 258 15.58 -3.28 -9.91
C ARG A 258 14.26 -2.51 -9.79
N MET A 259 14.31 -1.21 -9.50
CA MET A 259 13.10 -0.38 -9.40
C MET A 259 12.46 -0.12 -10.77
N ALA A 260 13.27 0.07 -11.82
CA ALA A 260 12.81 0.21 -13.19
C ALA A 260 12.09 -1.07 -13.65
N GLU A 261 12.66 -2.24 -13.40
CA GLU A 261 12.05 -3.54 -13.70
C GLU A 261 10.72 -3.73 -12.97
N ALA A 262 10.65 -3.38 -11.68
CA ALA A 262 9.42 -3.47 -10.89
C ALA A 262 8.33 -2.49 -11.38
N ALA A 263 8.69 -1.27 -11.77
CA ALA A 263 7.77 -0.30 -12.37
C ALA A 263 7.34 -0.75 -13.78
N HIS A 264 8.24 -1.33 -14.55
CA HIS A 264 8.02 -1.84 -15.90
C HIS A 264 7.05 -3.01 -15.95
N ARG A 265 7.15 -3.97 -15.02
CA ARG A 265 6.12 -5.03 -14.89
C ARG A 265 4.71 -4.46 -14.70
N ARG A 266 4.59 -3.36 -13.94
CA ARG A 266 3.30 -2.65 -13.74
C ARG A 266 2.86 -1.90 -14.99
N LEU A 267 3.81 -1.34 -15.75
CA LEU A 267 3.55 -0.69 -17.03
C LEU A 267 2.95 -1.69 -18.03
N LEU A 268 3.62 -2.83 -18.24
CA LEU A 268 3.18 -3.89 -19.15
C LEU A 268 1.82 -4.47 -18.74
N ALA A 269 1.61 -4.73 -17.45
CA ALA A 269 0.33 -5.20 -16.94
C ALA A 269 -0.83 -4.19 -17.18
N SER A 270 -0.52 -2.91 -17.39
CA SER A 270 -1.50 -1.89 -17.75
C SER A 270 -1.72 -1.71 -19.25
N GLY A 271 -0.96 -2.43 -20.11
CA GLY A 271 -1.08 -2.36 -21.57
C GLY A 271 -0.65 -1.02 -22.19
N ARG A 272 0.14 -0.22 -21.48
CA ARG A 272 0.50 1.17 -21.88
C ARG A 272 2.01 1.33 -22.08
N ALA A 273 2.40 2.37 -22.82
CA ALA A 273 3.79 2.85 -22.92
C ALA A 273 3.99 4.09 -22.04
N ALA A 274 5.25 4.40 -21.67
CA ALA A 274 5.56 5.58 -20.86
C ALA A 274 6.46 6.57 -21.61
N ARG A 275 6.17 7.87 -21.48
CA ARG A 275 7.00 8.96 -22.04
C ARG A 275 7.97 9.55 -21.03
N THR A 276 7.58 9.58 -19.76
CA THR A 276 8.34 10.26 -18.72
C THR A 276 8.91 9.26 -17.74
N VAL A 277 10.23 9.30 -17.56
CA VAL A 277 10.94 8.57 -16.52
C VAL A 277 11.33 9.56 -15.44
N THR A 278 11.04 9.23 -14.18
CA THR A 278 11.43 10.03 -13.01
C THR A 278 12.21 9.16 -12.03
N VAL A 279 13.37 9.65 -11.58
CA VAL A 279 14.13 9.06 -10.48
C VAL A 279 14.03 9.94 -9.25
N LYS A 280 13.60 9.33 -8.16
CA LYS A 280 13.57 9.92 -6.82
C LYS A 280 14.71 9.32 -6.00
N ALA A 281 15.53 10.17 -5.40
CA ALA A 281 16.51 9.76 -4.42
C ALA A 281 16.21 10.43 -3.08
N ARG A 282 16.46 9.72 -1.99
CA ARG A 282 16.41 10.27 -0.64
C ARG A 282 17.67 9.93 0.11
N THR A 283 18.27 10.93 0.75
CA THR A 283 19.48 10.83 1.56
C THR A 283 19.17 10.38 2.99
N ALA A 284 20.21 10.10 3.78
CA ALA A 284 20.09 9.65 5.17
C ALA A 284 19.39 10.68 6.09
N ASP A 285 19.53 11.98 5.80
CA ASP A 285 18.87 13.10 6.50
C ASP A 285 17.44 13.39 5.98
N PHE A 286 16.89 12.48 5.17
CA PHE A 286 15.55 12.55 4.57
C PHE A 286 15.34 13.65 3.51
N ALA A 287 16.39 14.36 3.10
CA ALA A 287 16.29 15.25 1.94
C ALA A 287 15.94 14.44 0.69
N THR A 288 14.95 14.90 -0.08
CA THR A 288 14.45 14.19 -1.27
C THR A 288 14.71 15.02 -2.51
N SER A 289 15.33 14.42 -3.51
CA SER A 289 15.60 14.99 -4.83
C SER A 289 14.90 14.16 -5.90
N SER A 290 14.45 14.83 -6.96
CA SER A 290 13.80 14.18 -8.09
C SER A 290 14.32 14.76 -9.39
N ARG A 291 14.51 13.89 -10.39
CA ARG A 291 14.88 14.25 -11.76
C ARG A 291 13.98 13.49 -12.71
N SER A 292 13.51 14.16 -13.75
CA SER A 292 12.63 13.57 -14.74
C SER A 292 13.08 13.92 -16.16
N GLU A 293 12.87 13.00 -17.07
CA GLU A 293 13.08 13.20 -18.51
C GLU A 293 11.84 12.70 -19.25
N THR A 294 11.36 13.49 -20.21
CA THR A 294 10.21 13.14 -21.06
C THR A 294 10.69 12.99 -22.50
N THR A 295 10.41 11.84 -23.10
CA THR A 295 10.76 11.54 -24.49
C THR A 295 9.60 11.87 -25.44
N ALA A 296 9.94 12.18 -26.69
CA ALA A 296 8.96 12.46 -27.74
C ALA A 296 8.16 11.21 -28.17
N VAL A 297 8.67 10.02 -27.88
CA VAL A 297 8.05 8.73 -28.19
C VAL A 297 7.92 7.94 -26.90
N ALA A 298 6.73 7.40 -26.64
CA ALA A 298 6.49 6.53 -25.50
C ALA A 298 7.18 5.18 -25.71
N SER A 299 7.75 4.61 -24.64
CA SER A 299 8.48 3.34 -24.71
C SER A 299 7.91 2.30 -23.76
N THR A 300 7.91 1.05 -24.20
CA THR A 300 7.73 -0.17 -23.39
C THR A 300 9.04 -0.93 -23.21
N ASP A 301 10.15 -0.47 -23.79
CA ASP A 301 11.43 -1.17 -23.73
C ASP A 301 12.13 -0.94 -22.38
N LEU A 302 12.36 -2.03 -21.64
CA LEU A 302 12.97 -1.99 -20.32
C LEU A 302 14.40 -1.42 -20.36
N GLY A 303 15.18 -1.76 -21.40
CA GLY A 303 16.56 -1.31 -21.55
C GLY A 303 16.64 0.21 -21.66
N THR A 304 15.83 0.78 -22.55
CA THR A 304 15.68 2.23 -22.76
C THR A 304 15.24 2.93 -21.48
N LEU A 305 14.18 2.45 -20.83
CA LEU A 305 13.67 3.08 -19.60
C LEU A 305 14.69 3.02 -18.46
N THR A 306 15.42 1.90 -18.33
CA THR A 306 16.47 1.73 -17.32
C THR A 306 17.67 2.63 -17.59
N ALA A 307 18.10 2.76 -18.84
CA ALA A 307 19.22 3.62 -19.22
C ALA A 307 18.92 5.10 -18.92
N VAL A 308 17.70 5.57 -19.23
CA VAL A 308 17.24 6.91 -18.85
C VAL A 308 17.25 7.08 -17.34
N ALA A 309 16.70 6.12 -16.59
CA ALA A 309 16.66 6.18 -15.13
C ALA A 309 18.08 6.23 -14.53
N GLN A 310 19.02 5.40 -14.98
CA GLN A 310 20.40 5.42 -14.48
C GLN A 310 21.11 6.74 -14.81
N ARG A 311 20.84 7.35 -15.97
CA ARG A 311 21.34 8.69 -16.29
C ARG A 311 20.80 9.74 -15.33
N LEU A 312 19.50 9.72 -15.05
CA LEU A 312 18.85 10.65 -14.11
C LEU A 312 19.38 10.45 -12.68
N ALA A 313 19.68 9.22 -12.28
CA ALA A 313 20.21 8.91 -10.96
C ALA A 313 21.50 9.66 -10.65
N ARG A 314 22.39 9.88 -11.64
CA ARG A 314 23.65 10.62 -11.46
C ARG A 314 23.46 12.06 -11.00
N THR A 315 22.33 12.69 -11.33
CA THR A 315 22.03 14.08 -10.94
C THR A 315 20.93 14.18 -9.88
N ALA A 316 20.20 13.09 -9.65
CA ALA A 316 19.25 12.98 -8.56
C ALA A 316 19.99 12.68 -7.24
N VAL A 317 20.98 11.80 -7.25
CA VAL A 317 21.78 11.47 -6.07
C VAL A 317 22.64 12.67 -5.68
N GLY A 318 22.47 13.15 -4.45
CA GLY A 318 23.31 14.18 -3.85
C GLY A 318 24.53 13.60 -3.15
N GLU A 319 25.23 14.43 -2.39
CA GLU A 319 26.33 13.98 -1.53
C GLU A 319 25.80 13.15 -0.34
N GLY A 320 26.59 12.17 0.09
CA GLY A 320 26.27 11.30 1.22
C GLY A 320 25.55 9.99 0.84
N GLY A 321 25.22 9.20 1.87
CA GLY A 321 24.58 7.90 1.69
C GLY A 321 23.13 8.01 1.23
N ILE A 322 22.74 7.16 0.28
CA ILE A 322 21.40 7.11 -0.31
C ILE A 322 20.54 6.06 0.37
N ARG A 323 19.50 6.56 1.03
CA ARG A 323 18.55 5.80 1.84
C ARG A 323 17.42 5.17 1.04
N LEU A 324 16.93 5.85 0.02
CA LEU A 324 15.86 5.35 -0.85
C LEU A 324 16.10 5.75 -2.30
N ILE A 325 15.76 4.82 -3.19
CA ILE A 325 15.64 5.06 -4.63
C ILE A 325 14.24 4.66 -5.09
N GLY A 326 13.66 5.49 -5.95
CA GLY A 326 12.41 5.19 -6.65
C GLY A 326 12.49 5.54 -8.12
N VAL A 327 11.83 4.73 -8.95
CA VAL A 327 11.64 4.97 -10.39
C VAL A 327 10.14 5.06 -10.66
N SER A 328 9.72 6.11 -11.35
CA SER A 328 8.35 6.34 -11.79
C SER A 328 8.27 6.54 -13.29
N LEU A 329 7.24 5.97 -13.90
CA LEU A 329 6.91 6.02 -15.31
C LEU A 329 5.56 6.71 -15.46
N SER A 330 5.51 7.82 -16.19
CA SER A 330 4.29 8.64 -16.40
C SER A 330 4.21 9.12 -17.84
N GLY A 331 3.20 9.94 -18.16
CA GLY A 331 2.87 10.26 -19.56
C GLY A 331 2.50 8.98 -20.30
N LEU A 332 1.51 8.26 -19.75
CA LEU A 332 1.15 6.92 -20.19
C LEU A 332 0.24 6.97 -21.42
N ASP A 333 0.64 6.26 -22.47
CA ASP A 333 -0.07 6.20 -23.75
C ASP A 333 -0.66 4.80 -24.00
N GLU A 334 -1.88 4.76 -24.55
CA GLU A 334 -2.65 3.54 -24.83
C GLU A 334 -2.32 2.90 -26.19
N SER A 335 -1.68 3.64 -27.09
CA SER A 335 -1.14 3.12 -28.36
C SER A 335 0.39 3.09 -28.30
N PRO A 336 1.01 2.04 -27.72
CA PRO A 336 2.44 1.87 -27.78
C PRO A 336 2.86 1.84 -29.26
N PRO A 337 3.81 2.67 -29.72
CA PRO A 337 4.33 2.53 -31.07
C PRO A 337 4.95 1.12 -31.21
N PRO A 338 4.80 0.47 -32.38
CA PRO A 338 5.41 -0.84 -32.61
C PRO A 338 6.91 -0.76 -32.36
N ALA A 339 7.50 -1.81 -31.77
CA ALA A 339 8.93 -1.87 -31.50
C ALA A 339 9.70 -1.65 -32.81
N LEU A 340 10.49 -0.58 -32.86
CA LEU A 340 11.06 -0.05 -34.11
C LEU A 340 12.20 -0.92 -34.70
N PHE A 341 12.45 -2.14 -34.19
CA PHE A 341 13.53 -3.02 -34.67
C PHE A 341 13.17 -4.52 -34.67
N GLU A 342 11.98 -4.88 -35.15
CA GLU A 342 11.74 -6.23 -35.72
C GLU A 342 11.84 -6.27 -37.25
N ALA A 343 12.26 -5.16 -37.88
CA ALA A 343 12.49 -5.10 -39.33
C ALA A 343 13.98 -4.89 -39.62
N VAL A 344 14.65 -5.92 -40.10
CA VAL A 344 15.97 -5.79 -40.75
C VAL A 344 15.72 -5.48 -42.23
N ALA A 345 16.24 -4.35 -42.71
CA ALA A 345 16.19 -4.03 -44.13
C ALA A 345 17.06 -5.01 -44.94
N SER A 346 16.48 -5.70 -45.92
CA SER A 346 17.22 -6.39 -46.97
C SER A 346 17.02 -5.68 -48.32
N ALA A 347 17.94 -5.89 -49.25
CA ALA A 347 18.00 -5.17 -50.52
C ALA A 347 16.81 -5.43 -51.48
N ASP A 348 15.89 -6.35 -51.16
CA ASP A 348 14.82 -6.80 -52.07
C ASP A 348 13.38 -6.62 -51.52
N GLY A 349 13.18 -5.81 -50.47
CA GLY A 349 11.85 -5.44 -49.96
C GLY A 349 11.33 -6.23 -48.76
N TRP A 350 10.15 -5.82 -48.24
CA TRP A 350 9.58 -6.29 -46.96
C TRP A 350 9.10 -7.74 -47.03
N THR A 351 9.74 -8.64 -46.29
CA THR A 351 9.21 -9.98 -45.99
C THR A 351 9.18 -10.21 -44.48
N ALA A 352 8.06 -10.73 -43.98
CA ALA A 352 7.93 -11.14 -42.59
C ALA A 352 8.82 -12.35 -42.32
N VAL A 353 9.70 -12.25 -41.32
CA VAL A 353 10.56 -13.37 -40.93
C VAL A 353 9.78 -14.26 -39.96
N ALA A 354 9.55 -15.51 -40.36
CA ALA A 354 9.05 -16.54 -39.47
C ALA A 354 10.06 -16.80 -38.34
N ALA A 355 9.58 -16.94 -37.11
CA ALA A 355 10.40 -17.23 -35.94
C ALA A 355 11.24 -18.50 -36.15
N GLY A 356 12.56 -18.32 -36.30
CA GLY A 356 13.56 -19.39 -36.26
C GLY A 356 14.07 -19.63 -34.83
N PRO A 357 14.64 -20.83 -34.55
CA PRO A 357 14.94 -21.24 -33.19
C PRO A 357 16.10 -20.46 -32.59
N ALA A 358 16.07 -20.33 -31.26
CA ALA A 358 17.12 -19.73 -30.45
C ALA A 358 18.46 -20.45 -30.68
N ASP A 359 19.53 -19.68 -30.89
CA ASP A 359 20.91 -20.16 -31.02
C ASP A 359 21.77 -19.63 -29.84
N PRO A 360 22.93 -20.24 -29.54
CA PRO A 360 23.21 -20.78 -28.23
C PRO A 360 24.13 -19.88 -27.39
N ALA A 361 24.24 -20.23 -26.12
CA ALA A 361 25.04 -19.58 -25.09
C ALA A 361 26.44 -19.16 -25.58
N ALA A 362 26.78 -17.89 -25.34
CA ALA A 362 28.14 -17.39 -25.47
C ALA A 362 29.00 -17.89 -24.30
N GLU A 363 30.16 -18.46 -24.63
CA GLU A 363 31.18 -18.93 -23.68
C GLU A 363 31.83 -17.78 -22.88
N PRO A 364 32.28 -18.04 -21.64
CA PRO A 364 32.82 -17.01 -20.75
C PRO A 364 34.28 -16.65 -21.06
N VAL A 365 34.60 -15.36 -20.94
CA VAL A 365 35.96 -14.81 -21.02
C VAL A 365 36.69 -15.01 -19.67
N PRO A 366 37.93 -15.53 -19.63
CA PRO A 366 38.65 -15.76 -18.38
C PRO A 366 39.49 -14.53 -17.97
N GLY A 367 39.42 -14.18 -16.67
CA GLY A 367 40.48 -13.43 -15.99
C GLY A 367 40.12 -12.02 -15.50
N ALA A 368 39.57 -11.93 -14.28
CA ALA A 368 39.71 -10.76 -13.42
C ALA A 368 39.86 -11.25 -11.95
N PRO A 369 40.77 -10.68 -11.14
CA PRO A 369 41.08 -11.20 -9.83
C PRO A 369 39.90 -10.99 -8.86
N GLU A 370 39.37 -12.10 -8.34
CA GLU A 370 38.33 -12.12 -7.31
C GLU A 370 38.87 -11.50 -6.02
N THR A 371 38.33 -10.32 -5.68
CA THR A 371 38.38 -9.82 -4.31
C THR A 371 37.40 -10.66 -3.49
N PRO A 372 37.78 -11.22 -2.33
CA PRO A 372 36.90 -12.11 -1.58
C PRO A 372 35.73 -11.31 -1.01
N HIS A 373 34.64 -11.24 -1.76
CA HIS A 373 33.33 -10.97 -1.20
C HIS A 373 33.00 -12.15 -0.30
N ARG A 374 33.21 -11.94 1.01
CA ARG A 374 32.67 -12.83 2.03
C ARG A 374 31.19 -13.02 1.72
N ALA A 375 30.83 -14.21 1.26
CA ALA A 375 29.45 -14.59 1.05
C ALA A 375 28.67 -14.22 2.32
N PRO A 376 27.53 -13.52 2.22
CA PRO A 376 26.68 -13.34 3.39
C PRO A 376 26.38 -14.74 3.95
N ALA A 377 26.44 -14.87 5.28
CA ALA A 377 26.06 -16.11 5.95
C ALA A 377 24.71 -16.59 5.42
N PRO A 378 24.48 -17.92 5.27
CA PRO A 378 23.21 -18.41 4.78
C PRO A 378 22.10 -17.79 5.63
N GLU A 379 21.22 -17.01 4.99
CA GLU A 379 20.02 -16.52 5.64
C GLU A 379 19.31 -17.74 6.22
N ALA A 380 18.87 -17.66 7.48
CA ALA A 380 18.03 -18.72 8.04
C ALA A 380 16.88 -18.99 7.04
N PRO A 381 16.62 -20.26 6.65
CA PRO A 381 15.71 -20.58 5.55
C PRO A 381 14.26 -20.11 5.82
N TRP A 382 13.97 -19.79 7.08
CA TRP A 382 12.65 -19.39 7.56
C TRP A 382 12.73 -18.08 8.36
N ARG A 383 11.75 -17.22 8.15
CA ARG A 383 11.52 -15.96 8.84
C ARG A 383 10.19 -16.05 9.60
N ALA A 384 10.09 -15.34 10.72
CA ALA A 384 8.82 -15.28 11.45
C ALA A 384 7.71 -14.72 10.57
N GLY A 385 6.55 -15.38 10.59
CA GLY A 385 5.38 -15.07 9.77
C GLY A 385 5.33 -15.74 8.40
N ASP A 386 6.39 -16.45 7.99
CA ASP A 386 6.38 -17.24 6.76
C ASP A 386 5.30 -18.33 6.79
N ASP A 387 4.55 -18.45 5.69
CA ASP A 387 3.57 -19.52 5.49
C ASP A 387 4.25 -20.80 5.01
N VAL A 388 3.85 -21.92 5.60
CA VAL A 388 4.47 -23.23 5.38
C VAL A 388 3.41 -24.33 5.25
N ALA A 389 3.75 -25.39 4.53
CA ALA A 389 2.94 -26.60 4.42
C ALA A 389 3.77 -27.81 4.84
N HIS A 390 3.13 -28.77 5.50
CA HIS A 390 3.72 -30.03 5.91
C HIS A 390 2.70 -31.18 5.70
N PRO A 391 3.04 -32.30 5.04
CA PRO A 391 2.10 -33.38 4.73
C PRO A 391 1.32 -33.92 5.94
N ALA A 392 1.98 -34.07 7.10
CA ALA A 392 1.35 -34.59 8.31
C ALA A 392 0.58 -33.55 9.15
N HIS A 393 0.76 -32.26 8.88
CA HIS A 393 0.27 -31.19 9.76
C HIS A 393 -0.56 -30.12 9.03
N GLY A 394 -0.56 -30.14 7.70
CA GLY A 394 -1.26 -29.17 6.86
C GLY A 394 -0.53 -27.83 6.79
N HIS A 395 -1.30 -26.76 6.58
CA HIS A 395 -0.82 -25.40 6.50
C HIS A 395 -0.49 -24.84 7.89
N GLY A 396 0.58 -24.06 7.99
CA GLY A 396 0.98 -23.37 9.20
C GLY A 396 1.78 -22.10 8.91
N TRP A 397 2.26 -21.48 9.99
CA TRP A 397 3.11 -20.31 9.91
C TRP A 397 4.26 -20.37 10.92
N VAL A 398 5.39 -19.82 10.55
CA VAL A 398 6.60 -19.80 11.37
C VAL A 398 6.45 -18.78 12.51
N GLN A 399 6.51 -19.24 13.76
CA GLN A 399 6.53 -18.37 14.94
C GLN A 399 7.94 -17.84 15.23
N GLY A 400 8.96 -18.64 14.89
CA GLY A 400 10.37 -18.26 15.03
C GLY A 400 11.30 -19.34 14.46
N ALA A 401 12.50 -18.92 14.06
CA ALA A 401 13.52 -19.80 13.50
C ALA A 401 14.91 -19.39 14.02
N GLY A 402 15.78 -20.38 14.23
CA GLY A 402 17.16 -20.17 14.68
C GLY A 402 17.82 -21.46 15.15
N HIS A 403 19.15 -21.48 15.18
CA HIS A 403 19.95 -22.64 15.64
C HIS A 403 19.58 -23.96 14.95
N GLY A 404 19.31 -23.92 13.65
CA GLY A 404 18.92 -25.11 12.86
C GLY A 404 17.52 -25.65 13.16
N ARG A 405 16.70 -24.90 13.92
CA ARG A 405 15.31 -25.28 14.25
C ARG A 405 14.32 -24.22 13.80
N VAL A 406 13.10 -24.65 13.52
CA VAL A 406 11.97 -23.77 13.19
C VAL A 406 10.76 -24.19 14.01
N THR A 407 10.10 -23.22 14.66
CA THR A 407 8.84 -23.45 15.36
C THR A 407 7.70 -22.96 14.48
N VAL A 408 6.84 -23.90 14.08
CA VAL A 408 5.69 -23.68 13.20
C VAL A 408 4.42 -23.91 14.01
N ARG A 409 3.43 -23.05 13.82
CA ARG A 409 2.07 -23.26 14.29
C ARG A 409 1.19 -23.64 13.11
N PHE A 410 0.61 -24.83 13.16
CA PHE A 410 -0.22 -25.38 12.09
C PHE A 410 -1.67 -25.00 12.34
N GLU A 411 -2.10 -23.89 11.74
CA GLU A 411 -3.43 -23.33 11.87
C GLU A 411 -3.80 -22.53 10.63
N THR A 412 -5.11 -22.41 10.40
CA THR A 412 -5.74 -21.62 9.34
C THR A 412 -7.06 -21.07 9.87
N ARG A 413 -7.70 -20.18 9.10
CA ARG A 413 -9.06 -19.73 9.39
C ARG A 413 -10.03 -20.91 9.56
N ALA A 414 -9.93 -21.94 8.70
CA ALA A 414 -10.84 -23.08 8.68
C ALA A 414 -10.59 -24.08 9.83
N THR A 415 -9.32 -24.29 10.19
CA THR A 415 -8.93 -25.29 11.20
C THR A 415 -9.03 -24.77 12.63
N GLY A 416 -9.06 -23.45 12.84
CA GLY A 416 -9.03 -22.86 14.17
C GLY A 416 -7.63 -22.92 14.81
N PRO A 417 -7.50 -22.62 16.12
CA PRO A 417 -6.20 -22.64 16.81
C PRO A 417 -5.59 -24.03 16.81
N GLY A 418 -4.40 -24.17 16.23
CA GLY A 418 -3.74 -25.46 16.08
C GLY A 418 -2.43 -25.60 16.87
N PRO A 419 -1.79 -26.78 16.84
CA PRO A 419 -0.60 -27.07 17.63
C PRO A 419 0.63 -26.33 17.10
N ALA A 420 1.54 -25.99 18.02
CA ALA A 420 2.91 -25.62 17.68
C ALA A 420 3.81 -26.88 17.65
N ARG A 421 4.73 -26.93 16.69
CA ARG A 421 5.75 -27.97 16.53
C ARG A 421 7.08 -27.32 16.22
N THR A 422 8.15 -27.86 16.79
CA THR A 422 9.51 -27.41 16.48
C THR A 422 10.21 -28.48 15.67
N LEU A 423 10.46 -28.19 14.40
CA LEU A 423 11.06 -29.08 13.41
C LEU A 423 12.53 -28.68 13.15
N ALA A 424 13.25 -29.53 12.42
CA ALA A 424 14.52 -29.15 11.82
C ALA A 424 14.29 -28.04 10.78
N ALA A 425 15.20 -27.06 10.68
CA ALA A 425 15.03 -25.95 9.74
C ALA A 425 15.17 -26.40 8.27
N ASP A 426 15.84 -27.54 8.04
CA ASP A 426 16.06 -28.20 6.75
C ASP A 426 15.19 -29.46 6.58
N ASP A 427 14.11 -29.57 7.35
CA ASP A 427 13.12 -30.64 7.22
C ASP A 427 12.60 -30.70 5.76
N PRO A 428 12.80 -31.82 5.03
CA PRO A 428 12.45 -31.92 3.62
C PRO A 428 10.94 -31.86 3.37
N ASP A 429 10.13 -32.17 4.39
CA ASP A 429 8.67 -32.15 4.31
C ASP A 429 8.10 -30.76 4.61
N LEU A 430 8.91 -29.83 5.11
CA LEU A 430 8.51 -28.46 5.38
C LEU A 430 8.75 -27.56 4.16
N THR A 431 7.67 -27.16 3.51
CA THR A 431 7.71 -26.38 2.26
C THR A 431 7.03 -25.02 2.40
N ARG A 432 7.33 -24.09 1.49
CA ARG A 432 6.66 -22.78 1.42
C ARG A 432 5.21 -22.96 0.96
N ALA A 433 4.26 -22.34 1.65
CA ALA A 433 2.85 -22.39 1.28
C ALA A 433 2.35 -21.08 0.65
N ASP A 434 1.26 -21.17 -0.11
CA ASP A 434 0.54 -19.99 -0.59
C ASP A 434 -0.24 -19.38 0.60
N PRO A 435 -0.02 -18.10 0.96
CA PRO A 435 -0.74 -17.44 2.04
C PRO A 435 -2.27 -17.45 1.87
N LEU A 436 -2.79 -17.62 0.65
CA LEU A 436 -4.24 -17.75 0.41
C LEU A 436 -4.85 -19.01 1.03
N GLU A 437 -4.06 -20.08 1.19
CA GLU A 437 -4.52 -21.33 1.82
C GLU A 437 -4.84 -21.15 3.31
N SER A 438 -4.21 -20.15 3.95
CA SER A 438 -4.53 -19.79 5.34
C SER A 438 -5.92 -19.16 5.53
N TRP A 439 -6.54 -18.68 4.45
CA TRP A 439 -7.82 -17.95 4.48
C TRP A 439 -9.00 -18.73 3.89
N ARG A 440 -8.77 -19.60 2.91
CA ARG A 440 -9.81 -20.42 2.29
C ARG A 440 -10.49 -21.29 3.36
N LEU A 441 -11.82 -21.40 3.23
CA LEU A 441 -12.68 -22.22 4.10
C LEU A 441 -12.55 -23.71 3.76
#